data_AF-A0AA40IAV0-F1
#
_entry.id   AF-A0AA40IAV0-F1
#
_cell.length_a   1.000
_cell.length_b   1.000
_cell.length_c   1.000
_cell.angle_alpha   90.00
_cell.angle_beta   90.00
_cell.angle_gamma   90.00
#
_symmetry.space_group_name_H-M   'P 1'
#
loop_
_entity.id
_entity.type
_entity.pdbx_description
1 polymer ?
#
loop_
_entity_poly.entity_id
_entity_poly.type
_entity_poly.pdbx_seq_one_letter_code
_entity_poly.pdbx_strand_id
1 'polypeptide(L)'
;MDVKDPALLRQCLGHGCVNPSRPGSKYCSDDCGMNLAAERIYDILPQRLQQWNNSPSIAEEHGKKMLENIIHEQQDVHTHLKYLEHQYHELEAIILRGKQQAICKDEESTKVMTNNVQRIFCVSCGKSISVRAALRHMEHCFAKYECKSSFGSLYPACIEGATRLFCDFYDPKNKTYCKRLQVLCPEHSKDPKVPIDEVCGCPLVHNIFEPTGNFCRLPKRLCIHHYCWEKLRRAEVDLERVRALYKLEELSEQEYKVRTAMRNRAGLLGLMLHQTIQHDPLTTDLRSRVDE
;
A
#
# COMPACT_ATOMS: atom_id res chain seq x y z
N MET A 1 -3.30 -12.27 63.09
CA MET A 1 -3.99 -12.47 61.79
C MET A 1 -4.22 -13.96 61.63
N ASP A 2 -5.47 -14.33 61.38
CA ASP A 2 -6.06 -15.66 61.62
C ASP A 2 -5.22 -16.86 61.20
N VAL A 3 -4.98 -17.73 62.19
CA VAL A 3 -4.65 -19.14 61.99
C VAL A 3 -5.93 -19.80 61.46
N LYS A 4 -6.08 -19.83 60.13
CA LYS A 4 -7.13 -20.64 59.50
C LYS A 4 -6.88 -22.10 59.84
N ASP A 5 -7.90 -22.71 60.44
CA ASP A 5 -7.99 -24.12 60.80
C ASP A 5 -7.36 -25.04 59.73
N PRO A 6 -6.32 -25.84 60.05
CA PRO A 6 -5.69 -26.78 59.11
C PRO A 6 -6.68 -27.75 58.48
N ALA A 7 -7.82 -28.00 59.15
CA ALA A 7 -8.89 -28.88 58.68
C ALA A 7 -9.69 -28.32 57.49
N LEU A 8 -9.50 -27.06 57.08
CA LEU A 8 -10.19 -26.43 55.94
C LEU A 8 -9.33 -26.31 54.68
N LEU A 9 -8.07 -26.76 54.73
CA LEU A 9 -7.20 -26.69 53.56
C LEU A 9 -7.60 -27.76 52.54
N ARG A 10 -8.23 -27.32 51.45
CA ARG A 10 -8.59 -28.16 50.30
C ARG A 10 -7.35 -28.85 49.76
N GLN A 11 -7.46 -30.11 49.35
CA GLN A 11 -6.39 -30.88 48.71
C GLN A 11 -5.90 -30.21 47.40
N CYS A 12 -4.61 -30.32 47.05
CA CYS A 12 -4.09 -29.88 45.74
C CYS A 12 -4.89 -30.57 44.62
N LEU A 13 -5.19 -29.82 43.56
CA LEU A 13 -5.83 -30.41 42.37
C LEU A 13 -4.87 -31.13 41.41
N GLY A 14 -3.56 -31.15 41.69
CA GLY A 14 -2.59 -31.84 40.84
C GLY A 14 -2.78 -33.35 40.86
N HIS A 15 -2.48 -33.99 39.74
CA HIS A 15 -2.72 -35.43 39.53
C HIS A 15 -2.03 -36.26 40.62
N GLY A 16 -2.81 -37.06 41.36
CA GLY A 16 -2.32 -37.90 42.46
C GLY A 16 -1.79 -37.16 43.70
N CYS A 17 -1.93 -35.82 43.79
CA CYS A 17 -1.37 -35.06 44.89
C CYS A 17 -2.27 -35.09 46.13
N VAL A 18 -1.74 -35.52 47.27
CA VAL A 18 -2.45 -35.56 48.57
C VAL A 18 -2.14 -34.37 49.49
N ASN A 19 -1.24 -33.47 49.06
CA ASN A 19 -0.84 -32.31 49.85
C ASN A 19 -1.94 -31.25 49.91
N PRO A 20 -2.03 -30.46 51.01
CA PRO A 20 -2.95 -29.34 51.09
C PRO A 20 -2.57 -28.22 50.11
N SER A 21 -3.57 -27.57 49.53
CA SER A 21 -3.42 -26.39 48.68
C SER A 21 -2.90 -25.19 49.48
N ARG A 22 -2.15 -24.29 48.82
CA ARG A 22 -1.71 -23.02 49.44
C ARG A 22 -2.92 -22.09 49.64
N PRO A 23 -2.93 -21.24 50.68
CA PRO A 23 -3.99 -20.26 50.87
C PRO A 23 -4.19 -19.38 49.62
N GLY A 24 -5.42 -19.33 49.10
CA GLY A 24 -5.76 -18.57 47.88
C GLY A 24 -5.36 -19.24 46.56
N SER A 25 -4.77 -20.44 46.60
CA SER A 25 -4.42 -21.24 45.42
C SER A 25 -5.21 -22.54 45.38
N LYS A 26 -5.28 -23.15 44.19
CA LYS A 26 -5.79 -24.52 44.00
C LYS A 26 -4.68 -25.57 44.14
N TYR A 27 -3.42 -25.13 44.27
CA TYR A 27 -2.25 -26.00 44.18
C TYR A 27 -1.31 -25.84 45.38
N CYS A 28 -0.65 -26.94 45.78
CA CYS A 28 0.36 -26.93 46.85
C CYS A 28 1.69 -26.30 46.40
N SER A 29 2.00 -26.35 45.11
CA SER A 29 3.17 -25.74 44.47
C SER A 29 2.83 -25.31 43.04
N ASP A 30 3.69 -24.50 42.43
CA ASP A 30 3.54 -24.14 41.02
C ASP A 30 3.74 -25.36 40.12
N ASP A 31 4.65 -26.26 40.50
CA ASP A 31 4.86 -27.55 39.82
C ASP A 31 3.60 -28.42 39.82
N CYS A 32 2.85 -28.49 40.94
CA CYS A 32 1.57 -29.23 41.02
C CYS A 32 0.56 -28.70 39.98
N GLY A 33 0.55 -27.38 39.75
CA GLY A 33 -0.30 -26.73 38.75
C GLY A 33 0.19 -26.87 37.31
N MET A 34 1.50 -26.71 37.08
CA MET A 34 2.12 -26.81 35.76
C MET A 34 2.08 -28.24 35.22
N ASN A 35 2.32 -29.25 36.07
CA ASN A 35 2.24 -30.65 35.68
C ASN A 35 0.82 -31.04 35.27
N LEU A 36 -0.20 -30.64 36.06
CA LEU A 36 -1.60 -30.88 35.72
C LEU A 36 -1.99 -30.19 34.41
N ALA A 37 -1.51 -28.96 34.17
CA ALA A 37 -1.76 -28.25 32.93
C ALA A 37 -1.11 -28.96 31.73
N ALA A 38 0.14 -29.44 31.88
CA ALA A 38 0.86 -30.17 30.86
C ALA A 38 0.18 -31.50 30.52
N GLU A 39 -0.21 -32.30 31.52
CA GLU A 39 -0.96 -33.54 31.32
C GLU A 39 -2.25 -33.30 30.53
N ARG A 40 -3.04 -32.28 30.92
CA ARG A 40 -4.25 -31.92 30.19
C ARG A 40 -3.98 -31.54 28.74
N ILE A 41 -2.87 -30.85 28.45
CA ILE A 41 -2.47 -30.53 27.08
C ILE A 41 -2.13 -31.80 26.32
N TYR A 42 -1.34 -32.71 26.89
CA TYR A 42 -0.97 -33.96 26.24
C TYR A 42 -2.16 -34.89 26.00
N ASP A 43 -3.16 -34.88 26.87
CA ASP A 43 -4.37 -35.69 26.72
C ASP A 43 -5.33 -35.11 25.68
N ILE A 44 -5.53 -33.79 25.69
CA ILE A 44 -6.57 -33.13 24.88
C ILE A 44 -6.05 -32.77 23.48
N LEU A 45 -4.84 -32.24 23.38
CA LEU A 45 -4.34 -31.62 22.15
C LEU A 45 -4.25 -32.60 20.94
N PRO A 46 -3.82 -33.87 21.10
CA PRO A 46 -3.75 -34.79 19.96
C PRO A 46 -5.11 -35.01 19.29
N GLN A 47 -6.18 -35.18 20.10
CA GLN A 47 -7.54 -35.33 19.57
C GLN A 47 -8.01 -34.07 18.85
N ARG A 48 -7.69 -32.89 19.40
CA ARG A 48 -8.03 -31.59 18.78
C ARG A 48 -7.33 -31.39 17.45
N LEU A 49 -6.04 -31.71 17.36
CA LEU A 49 -5.27 -31.64 16.12
C LEU A 49 -5.82 -32.58 15.05
N GLN A 50 -6.20 -33.81 15.44
CA GLN A 50 -6.79 -34.77 14.52
C GLN A 50 -8.14 -34.28 13.98
N GLN A 51 -9.01 -33.76 14.85
CA GLN A 51 -10.30 -33.18 14.45
C GLN A 51 -10.11 -31.98 13.52
N TRP A 52 -9.18 -31.09 13.85
CA TRP A 52 -8.86 -29.93 13.03
C TRP A 52 -8.42 -30.32 11.61
N ASN A 53 -7.54 -31.32 11.49
CA ASN A 53 -7.05 -31.79 10.20
C ASN A 53 -8.14 -32.48 9.36
N ASN A 54 -9.05 -33.21 10.03
CA ASN A 54 -10.08 -33.98 9.36
C ASN A 54 -11.30 -33.13 8.94
N SER A 55 -11.56 -32.02 9.64
CA SER A 55 -12.76 -31.21 9.46
C SER A 55 -12.41 -29.71 9.39
N PRO A 56 -11.93 -29.21 8.23
CA PRO A 56 -11.64 -27.79 8.07
C PRO A 56 -12.92 -26.97 8.27
N SER A 57 -12.81 -25.89 9.03
CA SER A 57 -13.94 -24.99 9.29
C SER A 57 -14.24 -24.10 8.07
N ILE A 58 -15.50 -23.66 7.94
CA ILE A 58 -15.90 -22.65 6.95
C ILE A 58 -15.04 -21.38 7.06
N ALA A 59 -14.67 -20.99 8.28
CA ALA A 59 -13.80 -19.84 8.52
C ALA A 59 -12.38 -20.03 7.94
N GLU A 60 -11.88 -21.27 7.90
CA GLU A 60 -10.58 -21.61 7.32
C GLU A 60 -10.66 -21.59 5.79
N GLU A 61 -11.74 -22.11 5.21
CA GLU A 61 -12.00 -22.06 3.77
C GLU A 61 -12.13 -20.61 3.28
N HIS A 62 -12.91 -19.78 3.98
CA HIS A 62 -13.02 -18.36 3.68
C HIS A 62 -11.66 -17.66 3.81
N GLY A 63 -10.86 -17.99 4.83
CA GLY A 63 -9.51 -17.47 4.99
C GLY A 63 -8.61 -17.80 3.79
N LYS A 64 -8.63 -19.04 3.31
CA LYS A 64 -7.88 -19.47 2.12
C LYS A 64 -8.33 -18.73 0.86
N LYS A 65 -9.64 -18.67 0.60
CA LYS A 65 -10.20 -17.96 -0.56
C LYS A 65 -9.87 -16.47 -0.54
N MET A 66 -9.93 -15.83 0.63
CA MET A 66 -9.50 -14.44 0.79
C MET A 66 -8.01 -14.27 0.47
N LEU A 67 -7.14 -15.16 0.95
CA LEU A 67 -5.71 -15.10 0.64
C LEU A 67 -5.43 -15.28 -0.85
N GLU A 68 -6.12 -16.22 -1.52
CA GLU A 68 -6.00 -16.42 -2.96
C GLU A 68 -6.37 -15.15 -3.74
N ASN A 69 -7.49 -14.52 -3.38
CA ASN A 69 -7.93 -13.26 -3.99
C ASN A 69 -6.92 -12.13 -3.74
N ILE A 70 -6.40 -11.98 -2.51
CA ILE A 70 -5.42 -10.95 -2.18
C ILE A 70 -4.12 -11.18 -2.97
N ILE A 71 -3.64 -12.41 -3.08
CA ILE A 71 -2.43 -12.75 -3.84
C ILE A 71 -2.62 -12.44 -5.32
N HIS A 72 -3.79 -12.77 -5.89
CA HIS A 72 -4.11 -12.41 -7.27
C HIS A 72 -4.11 -10.90 -7.48
N GLU A 73 -4.78 -10.15 -6.59
CA GLU A 73 -4.83 -8.69 -6.67
C GLU A 73 -3.44 -8.05 -6.50
N GLN A 74 -2.58 -8.61 -5.63
CA GLN A 74 -1.17 -8.20 -5.52
C GLN A 74 -0.41 -8.41 -6.84
N GLN A 75 -0.61 -9.56 -7.51
CA GLN A 75 0.02 -9.85 -8.81
C GLN A 75 -0.45 -8.89 -9.91
N ASP A 76 -1.75 -8.57 -9.94
CA ASP A 76 -2.32 -7.59 -10.86
C ASP A 76 -1.71 -6.20 -10.64
N VAL A 77 -1.64 -5.75 -9.39
CA VAL A 77 -1.04 -4.46 -9.02
C VAL A 77 0.46 -4.42 -9.38
N HIS A 78 1.22 -5.51 -9.14
CA HIS A 78 2.61 -5.61 -9.57
C HIS A 78 2.77 -5.52 -11.09
N THR A 79 1.88 -6.17 -11.84
CA THR A 79 1.88 -6.09 -13.31
C THR A 79 1.55 -4.68 -13.78
N HIS A 80 0.58 -4.02 -13.14
CA HIS A 80 0.24 -2.63 -13.41
C HIS A 80 1.39 -1.67 -13.10
N LEU A 81 2.12 -1.86 -12.00
CA LEU A 81 3.32 -1.08 -11.68
C LEU A 81 4.40 -1.20 -12.76
N LYS A 82 4.64 -2.41 -13.28
CA LYS A 82 5.58 -2.61 -14.41
C LYS A 82 5.11 -1.88 -15.67
N TYR A 83 3.81 -1.90 -15.95
CA TYR A 83 3.23 -1.13 -17.05
C TYR A 83 3.44 0.37 -16.86
N LEU A 84 3.16 0.92 -15.67
CA LEU A 84 3.38 2.34 -15.37
C LEU A 84 4.85 2.75 -15.47
N GLU A 85 5.76 1.86 -15.06
CA GLU A 85 7.20 2.07 -15.25
C GLU A 85 7.56 2.14 -16.73
N HIS A 86 7.01 1.27 -17.56
CA HIS A 86 7.18 1.34 -19.01
C HIS A 86 6.64 2.66 -19.58
N GLN A 87 5.42 3.06 -19.18
CA GLN A 87 4.82 4.34 -19.57
C GLN A 87 5.68 5.55 -19.19
N TYR A 88 6.34 5.51 -18.02
CA TYR A 88 7.29 6.54 -17.62
C TYR A 88 8.48 6.63 -18.60
N HIS A 89 9.08 5.50 -18.95
CA HIS A 89 10.21 5.46 -19.89
C HIS A 89 9.79 5.90 -21.31
N GLU A 90 8.61 5.51 -21.75
CA GLU A 90 8.04 5.97 -23.02
C GLU A 90 7.83 7.49 -23.02
N LEU A 91 7.33 8.05 -21.92
CA LEU A 91 7.16 9.48 -21.74
C LEU A 91 8.51 10.21 -21.81
N GLU A 92 9.55 9.74 -21.11
CA GLU A 92 10.88 10.33 -21.21
C GLU A 92 11.45 10.25 -22.63
N ALA A 93 11.22 9.16 -23.34
CA ALA A 93 11.62 9.03 -24.74
C ALA A 93 10.87 10.03 -25.65
N ILE A 94 9.57 10.26 -25.42
CA ILE A 94 8.80 11.29 -26.14
C ILE A 94 9.35 12.68 -25.84
N ILE A 95 9.63 13.00 -24.58
CA ILE A 95 10.19 14.29 -24.16
C ILE A 95 11.55 14.52 -24.85
N LEU A 96 12.41 13.50 -24.90
CA LEU A 96 13.70 13.59 -25.56
C LEU A 96 13.55 13.86 -27.07
N ARG A 97 12.67 13.13 -27.77
CA ARG A 97 12.38 13.35 -29.20
C ARG A 97 11.79 14.74 -29.47
N GLY A 98 10.93 15.23 -28.58
CA GLY A 98 10.35 16.57 -28.65
C GLY A 98 11.39 17.67 -28.51
N LYS A 99 12.37 17.50 -27.60
CA LYS A 99 13.47 18.47 -27.38
C LYS A 99 14.45 18.55 -28.55
N GLN A 100 14.53 17.51 -29.38
CA GLN A 100 15.40 17.47 -30.57
C GLN A 100 14.79 18.22 -31.77
N GLN A 101 13.56 18.72 -31.66
CA GLN A 101 12.90 19.42 -32.77
C GLN A 101 13.46 20.82 -32.97
N ALA A 102 13.49 21.27 -34.23
CA ALA A 102 13.86 22.65 -34.54
C ALA A 102 12.75 23.63 -34.12
N ILE A 103 13.15 24.79 -33.60
CA ILE A 103 12.24 25.89 -33.30
C ILE A 103 11.70 26.48 -34.61
N CYS A 104 10.39 26.67 -34.67
CA CYS A 104 9.76 27.44 -35.75
C CYS A 104 10.00 28.93 -35.52
N LYS A 105 10.60 29.62 -36.50
CA LYS A 105 10.89 31.07 -36.47
C LYS A 105 9.81 31.92 -37.14
N ASP A 106 8.72 31.32 -37.65
CA ASP A 106 7.71 32.06 -38.39
C ASP A 106 6.92 33.04 -37.50
N GLU A 107 7.00 34.32 -37.89
CA GLU A 107 6.40 35.47 -37.18
C GLU A 107 4.86 35.42 -37.10
N GLU A 108 4.20 34.65 -37.97
CA GLU A 108 2.73 34.49 -37.97
C GLU A 108 2.20 33.64 -36.81
N SER A 109 3.00 32.68 -36.31
CA SER A 109 2.65 31.82 -35.15
C SER A 109 2.49 32.61 -33.84
N THR A 110 3.14 33.77 -33.76
CA THR A 110 3.23 34.60 -32.56
C THR A 110 1.96 35.46 -32.35
N LYS A 111 1.16 35.67 -33.40
CA LYS A 111 -0.01 36.58 -33.38
C LYS A 111 -1.30 35.97 -32.83
N VAL A 112 -1.36 34.66 -32.59
CA VAL A 112 -2.58 33.97 -32.09
C VAL A 112 -2.69 34.00 -30.54
N MET A 113 -1.74 34.67 -29.86
CA MET A 113 -1.54 34.54 -28.42
C MET A 113 -2.58 35.27 -27.52
N THR A 114 -3.43 36.14 -28.07
CA THR A 114 -3.95 37.25 -27.24
C THR A 114 -5.39 37.16 -26.73
N ASN A 115 -6.16 36.07 -26.85
CA ASN A 115 -7.58 36.19 -26.41
C ASN A 115 -8.35 34.97 -25.87
N ASN A 116 -7.69 33.89 -25.41
CA ASN A 116 -8.42 32.84 -24.67
C ASN A 116 -7.78 32.57 -23.30
N VAL A 117 -8.57 32.71 -22.24
CA VAL A 117 -8.21 32.31 -20.87
C VAL A 117 -8.14 30.79 -20.84
N GLN A 118 -6.99 30.23 -21.21
CA GLN A 118 -6.76 28.79 -21.20
C GLN A 118 -6.77 28.26 -19.77
N ARG A 119 -7.49 27.16 -19.58
CA ARG A 119 -7.65 26.48 -18.29
C ARG A 119 -7.09 25.07 -18.42
N ILE A 120 -6.34 24.64 -17.41
CA ILE A 120 -5.75 23.30 -17.28
C ILE A 120 -6.42 22.63 -16.06
N PHE A 121 -6.65 21.33 -16.13
CA PHE A 121 -7.19 20.58 -15.01
C PHE A 121 -6.06 20.15 -14.05
N CYS A 122 -6.30 20.28 -12.74
CA CYS A 122 -5.37 19.74 -11.74
C CYS A 122 -5.35 18.21 -11.79
N VAL A 123 -4.17 17.62 -11.93
CA VAL A 123 -3.97 16.17 -11.86
C VAL A 123 -4.38 15.61 -10.49
N SER A 124 -4.25 16.38 -9.41
CA SER A 124 -4.57 15.93 -8.05
C SER A 124 -6.05 16.05 -7.68
N CYS A 125 -6.77 17.11 -8.10
CA CYS A 125 -8.16 17.35 -7.69
C CYS A 125 -9.17 17.55 -8.83
N GLY A 126 -8.74 17.47 -10.09
CA GLY A 126 -9.61 17.63 -11.26
C GLY A 126 -10.17 19.03 -11.48
N LYS A 127 -9.81 20.04 -10.69
CA LYS A 127 -10.34 21.41 -10.84
C LYS A 127 -9.72 22.12 -12.04
N SER A 128 -10.55 22.85 -12.81
CA SER A 128 -10.09 23.71 -13.91
C SER A 128 -9.45 25.00 -13.38
N ILE A 129 -8.16 25.20 -13.63
CA ILE A 129 -7.34 26.30 -13.12
C ILE A 129 -6.77 27.08 -14.30
N SER A 130 -6.59 28.39 -14.17
CA SER A 130 -5.91 29.17 -15.20
C SER A 130 -4.44 28.77 -15.31
N VAL A 131 -3.89 28.79 -16.53
CA VAL A 131 -2.47 28.43 -16.77
C VAL A 131 -1.52 29.18 -15.82
N ARG A 132 -1.78 30.47 -15.56
CA ARG A 132 -0.96 31.32 -14.66
C ARG A 132 -1.00 30.91 -13.19
N ALA A 133 -2.06 30.23 -12.75
CA ALA A 133 -2.22 29.77 -11.38
C ALA A 133 -1.96 28.25 -11.22
N ALA A 134 -1.72 27.53 -12.32
CA ALA A 134 -1.67 26.08 -12.35
C ALA A 134 -0.58 25.50 -11.44
N LEU A 135 0.67 25.97 -11.54
CA LEU A 135 1.78 25.48 -10.70
C LEU A 135 1.52 25.69 -9.22
N ARG A 136 1.18 26.92 -8.80
CA ARG A 136 0.88 27.23 -7.40
C ARG A 136 -0.29 26.42 -6.85
N HIS A 137 -1.34 26.23 -7.65
CA HIS A 137 -2.45 25.38 -7.25
C HIS A 137 -2.00 23.93 -7.10
N MET A 138 -1.27 23.39 -8.06
CA MET A 138 -0.84 21.99 -8.05
C MET A 138 0.10 21.70 -6.89
N GLU A 139 1.06 22.58 -6.59
CA GLU A 139 1.92 22.47 -5.40
C GLU A 139 1.09 22.44 -4.11
N HIS A 140 0.13 23.35 -3.96
CA HIS A 140 -0.70 23.43 -2.75
C HIS A 140 -1.74 22.31 -2.66
N CYS A 141 -2.33 21.91 -3.78
CA CYS A 141 -3.30 20.83 -3.86
C CYS A 141 -2.64 19.48 -3.61
N PHE A 142 -1.43 19.29 -4.14
CA PHE A 142 -0.65 18.09 -3.91
C PHE A 142 -0.18 18.00 -2.46
N ALA A 143 0.27 19.10 -1.85
CA ALA A 143 0.56 19.14 -0.42
C ALA A 143 -0.67 18.76 0.45
N LYS A 144 -1.89 19.09 0.02
CA LYS A 144 -3.15 18.65 0.67
C LYS A 144 -3.52 17.20 0.41
N TYR A 145 -3.11 16.63 -0.73
CA TYR A 145 -3.30 15.21 -1.01
C TYR A 145 -2.31 14.37 -0.17
N GLU A 146 -1.06 14.83 -0.09
CA GLU A 146 0.02 14.22 0.67
C GLU A 146 -0.09 14.38 2.19
N CYS A 147 -0.80 15.40 2.73
CA CYS A 147 -0.89 15.59 4.18
C CYS A 147 -1.60 14.47 4.95
N LYS A 148 -2.11 13.45 4.24
CA LYS A 148 -2.58 12.17 4.81
C LYS A 148 -1.43 11.19 5.10
N SER A 149 -0.19 11.52 4.72
CA SER A 149 1.03 10.73 4.87
C SER A 149 2.14 11.59 5.50
N SER A 150 2.94 11.04 6.40
CA SER A 150 4.03 11.77 7.06
C SER A 150 5.21 12.04 6.09
N PHE A 151 5.64 13.29 5.99
CA PHE A 151 6.61 13.78 4.99
C PHE A 151 8.06 13.28 5.14
N GLY A 152 8.36 12.48 6.15
CA GLY A 152 9.70 12.02 6.46
C GLY A 152 9.75 10.53 6.76
N SER A 153 10.73 9.84 6.19
CA SER A 153 11.14 8.51 6.64
C SER A 153 12.58 8.55 7.13
N LEU A 154 12.93 7.60 7.99
CA LEU A 154 14.31 7.33 8.41
C LEU A 154 15.16 6.78 7.26
N TYR A 155 14.53 6.25 6.21
CA TYR A 155 15.20 5.60 5.09
C TYR A 155 14.77 6.19 3.74
N PRO A 156 15.66 6.23 2.72
CA PRO A 156 15.28 6.58 1.35
C PRO A 156 14.30 5.54 0.78
N ALA A 157 13.42 5.97 -0.14
CA ALA A 157 12.42 5.10 -0.74
C ALA A 157 13.08 4.46 -1.96
N CYS A 158 13.86 3.41 -1.71
CA CYS A 158 14.36 2.57 -2.79
C CYS A 158 13.26 1.57 -3.15
N ILE A 159 12.61 1.81 -4.28
CA ILE A 159 11.77 0.80 -4.90
C ILE A 159 12.69 0.07 -5.87
N GLU A 160 13.04 -1.17 -5.56
CA GLU A 160 13.96 -1.97 -6.38
C GLU A 160 13.50 -2.02 -7.84
N GLY A 161 14.39 -1.64 -8.77
CA GLY A 161 14.13 -1.67 -10.21
C GLY A 161 13.22 -0.58 -10.76
N ALA A 162 12.79 0.41 -9.96
CA ALA A 162 11.94 1.51 -10.41
C ALA A 162 12.71 2.83 -10.50
N THR A 163 12.34 3.67 -11.48
CA THR A 163 12.87 5.03 -11.59
C THR A 163 12.49 5.85 -10.36
N ARG A 164 13.40 6.70 -9.90
CA ARG A 164 13.22 7.53 -8.70
C ARG A 164 11.89 8.27 -8.72
N LEU A 165 11.01 7.92 -7.78
CA LEU A 165 9.66 8.47 -7.63
C LEU A 165 9.63 9.61 -6.60
N PHE A 166 10.38 9.45 -5.52
CA PHE A 166 10.41 10.37 -4.41
C PHE A 166 11.66 11.25 -4.42
N CYS A 167 11.53 12.43 -3.82
CA CYS A 167 12.59 13.40 -3.70
C CYS A 167 13.78 12.84 -2.94
N ASP A 168 13.58 12.17 -1.80
CA ASP A 168 14.61 11.57 -0.94
C ASP A 168 15.82 12.49 -0.65
N PHE A 169 15.59 13.80 -0.60
CA PHE A 169 16.59 14.73 -0.09
C PHE A 169 16.67 14.58 1.43
N TYR A 170 17.88 14.36 1.96
CA TYR A 170 18.10 14.18 3.39
C TYR A 170 18.12 15.53 4.11
N ASP A 171 17.25 15.70 5.10
CA ASP A 171 17.29 16.84 6.01
C ASP A 171 18.14 16.48 7.25
N PRO A 172 19.35 17.05 7.39
CA PRO A 172 20.21 16.78 8.53
C PRO A 172 19.67 17.32 9.86
N LYS A 173 18.75 18.30 9.84
CA LYS A 173 18.16 18.87 11.07
C LYS A 173 17.15 17.90 11.68
N ASN A 174 16.26 17.37 10.86
CA ASN A 174 15.21 16.46 11.29
C ASN A 174 15.61 14.98 11.21
N LYS A 175 16.77 14.66 10.61
CA LYS A 175 17.27 13.30 10.35
C LYS A 175 16.27 12.45 9.55
N THR A 176 15.62 13.07 8.58
CA THR A 176 14.58 12.43 7.76
C THR A 176 14.81 12.70 6.28
N TYR A 177 14.35 11.79 5.43
CA TYR A 177 14.34 11.94 3.98
C TYR A 177 13.00 12.48 3.48
N CYS A 178 13.04 13.45 2.56
CA CYS A 178 11.85 14.04 1.95
C CYS A 178 11.08 13.01 1.09
N LYS A 179 9.83 12.69 1.46
CA LYS A 179 8.97 11.73 0.73
C LYS A 179 8.01 12.36 -0.27
N ARG A 180 8.21 13.64 -0.62
CA ARG A 180 7.42 14.27 -1.69
C ARG A 180 7.79 13.68 -3.04
N LEU A 181 6.85 13.63 -3.97
CA LEU A 181 7.14 13.27 -5.37
C LEU A 181 8.27 14.14 -5.93
N GLN A 182 9.26 13.51 -6.58
CA GLN A 182 10.43 14.22 -7.10
C GLN A 182 10.04 15.34 -8.07
N VAL A 183 9.06 15.08 -8.94
CA VAL A 183 8.60 16.05 -9.94
C VAL A 183 7.81 17.24 -9.34
N LEU A 184 7.21 17.09 -8.16
CA LEU A 184 6.39 18.13 -7.51
C LEU A 184 7.01 18.72 -6.24
N CYS A 185 8.17 18.26 -5.79
CA CYS A 185 8.76 18.74 -4.54
C CYS A 185 9.19 20.22 -4.65
N PRO A 186 8.51 21.16 -3.97
CA PRO A 186 8.77 22.60 -4.15
C PRO A 186 10.11 23.05 -3.54
N GLU A 187 10.61 22.31 -2.55
CA GLU A 187 11.82 22.66 -1.79
C GLU A 187 13.10 22.17 -2.48
N HIS A 188 13.03 21.00 -3.12
CA HIS A 188 14.22 20.27 -3.56
C HIS A 188 14.22 19.95 -5.06
N SER A 189 13.09 20.11 -5.75
CA SER A 189 13.00 19.99 -7.21
C SER A 189 13.08 21.37 -7.84
N LYS A 190 14.29 21.82 -8.14
CA LYS A 190 14.49 23.08 -8.87
C LYS A 190 14.40 22.81 -10.36
N ASP A 191 13.42 23.43 -11.01
CA ASP A 191 13.32 23.37 -12.47
C ASP A 191 14.58 24.01 -13.09
N PRO A 192 15.29 23.30 -14.00
CA PRO A 192 16.45 23.87 -14.67
C PRO A 192 16.05 25.09 -15.50
N LYS A 193 16.96 26.08 -15.62
CA LYS A 193 16.73 27.25 -16.47
C LYS A 193 16.57 26.79 -17.92
N VAL A 194 15.37 26.94 -18.47
CA VAL A 194 15.01 26.64 -19.87
C VAL A 194 15.91 27.46 -20.79
N PRO A 195 16.76 26.86 -21.64
CA PRO A 195 17.54 27.57 -22.66
C PRO A 195 16.66 28.40 -23.59
N ILE A 196 17.22 29.45 -24.20
CA ILE A 196 16.48 30.30 -25.16
C ILE A 196 16.04 29.48 -26.37
N ASP A 197 16.87 28.53 -26.79
CA ASP A 197 16.66 27.68 -27.95
C ASP A 197 15.95 26.35 -27.61
N GLU A 198 15.38 26.21 -26.42
CA GLU A 198 14.58 25.02 -26.08
C GLU A 198 13.18 25.14 -26.68
N VAL A 199 12.83 24.16 -27.51
CA VAL A 199 11.50 24.01 -28.11
C VAL A 199 10.50 23.47 -27.09
N CYS A 200 9.22 23.79 -27.26
CA CYS A 200 8.14 23.25 -26.43
C CYS A 200 8.11 21.71 -26.47
N GLY A 201 8.21 21.11 -27.65
CA GLY A 201 8.35 19.67 -27.81
C GLY A 201 7.14 18.85 -27.38
N CYS A 202 5.97 19.47 -27.14
CA CYS A 202 4.76 18.74 -26.78
C CYS A 202 4.23 17.93 -27.98
N PRO A 203 3.97 16.62 -27.84
CA PRO A 203 3.40 15.83 -28.93
C PRO A 203 2.01 16.35 -29.29
N LEU A 204 1.80 16.61 -30.58
CA LEU A 204 0.51 17.07 -31.09
C LEU A 204 -0.38 15.86 -31.35
N VAL A 205 -1.63 15.96 -30.94
CA VAL A 205 -2.65 14.91 -31.11
C VAL A 205 -3.76 15.40 -32.03
N HIS A 206 -4.25 14.50 -32.89
CA HIS A 206 -5.47 14.70 -33.65
C HIS A 206 -6.63 14.07 -32.88
N ASN A 207 -7.78 14.75 -32.82
CA ASN A 207 -8.97 14.28 -32.10
C ASN A 207 -8.69 13.74 -30.69
N ILE A 208 -7.78 14.39 -29.95
CA ILE A 208 -7.43 14.11 -28.53
C ILE A 208 -6.69 12.78 -28.30
N PHE A 209 -6.83 11.79 -29.17
CA PHE A 209 -6.35 10.42 -28.94
C PHE A 209 -5.30 9.94 -29.95
N GLU A 210 -5.24 10.53 -31.15
CA GLU A 210 -4.36 10.03 -32.21
C GLU A 210 -3.02 10.79 -32.23
N PRO A 211 -1.89 10.15 -31.94
CA PRO A 211 -0.59 10.79 -32.02
C PRO A 211 -0.28 11.11 -33.48
N THR A 212 -0.15 12.40 -33.80
CA THR A 212 0.15 12.83 -35.18
C THR A 212 1.61 12.59 -35.59
N GLY A 213 2.46 12.15 -34.65
CA GLY A 213 3.91 12.08 -34.82
C GLY A 213 4.61 13.44 -34.85
N ASN A 214 3.85 14.54 -34.85
CA ASN A 214 4.36 15.90 -34.85
C ASN A 214 4.46 16.46 -33.43
N PHE A 215 5.33 17.46 -33.27
CA PHE A 215 5.59 18.12 -32.00
C PHE A 215 5.37 19.62 -32.12
N CYS A 216 5.00 20.26 -31.01
CA CYS A 216 4.93 21.71 -30.92
C CYS A 216 6.32 22.32 -31.06
N ARG A 217 6.51 23.12 -32.12
CA ARG A 217 7.79 23.76 -32.48
C ARG A 217 7.95 25.19 -31.94
N LEU A 218 7.03 25.68 -31.12
CA LEU A 218 7.14 27.00 -30.49
C LEU A 218 8.29 27.02 -29.46
N PRO A 219 8.98 28.16 -29.26
CA PRO A 219 9.90 28.30 -28.14
C PRO A 219 9.19 27.99 -26.81
N LYS A 220 9.81 27.17 -25.96
CA LYS A 220 9.21 26.70 -24.70
C LYS A 220 8.81 27.85 -23.78
N ARG A 221 9.57 28.95 -23.79
CA ARG A 221 9.29 30.17 -23.02
C ARG A 221 8.05 30.95 -23.51
N LEU A 222 7.68 30.78 -24.78
CA LEU A 222 6.55 31.48 -25.41
C LEU A 222 5.30 30.59 -25.52
N CYS A 223 5.43 29.27 -25.35
CA CYS A 223 4.31 28.34 -25.50
C CYS A 223 3.38 28.37 -24.27
N ILE A 224 2.24 29.05 -24.37
CA ILE A 224 1.21 29.06 -23.31
C ILE A 224 0.29 27.84 -23.36
N HIS A 225 0.13 27.24 -24.55
CA HIS A 225 -0.79 26.12 -24.77
C HIS A 225 -0.36 24.85 -24.06
N HIS A 226 0.95 24.60 -24.00
CA HIS A 226 1.54 23.40 -23.38
C HIS A 226 2.39 23.78 -22.18
N TYR A 227 1.85 24.65 -21.33
CA TYR A 227 2.56 25.17 -20.18
C TYR A 227 3.02 24.05 -19.25
N CYS A 228 4.33 23.94 -19.06
CA CYS A 228 4.98 22.93 -18.20
C CYS A 228 4.52 21.48 -18.47
N TRP A 229 4.09 21.15 -19.69
CA TRP A 229 3.48 19.85 -20.02
C TRP A 229 4.35 18.65 -19.61
N GLU A 230 5.68 18.74 -19.74
CA GLU A 230 6.62 17.68 -19.32
C GLU A 230 6.47 17.37 -17.82
N LYS A 231 6.43 18.42 -16.99
CA LYS A 231 6.30 18.31 -15.53
C LYS A 231 4.93 17.75 -15.17
N LEU A 232 3.88 18.18 -15.87
CA LEU A 232 2.52 17.72 -15.65
C LEU A 232 2.33 16.24 -16.00
N ARG A 233 2.86 15.80 -17.15
CA ARG A 233 2.76 14.40 -17.58
C ARG A 233 3.58 13.47 -16.70
N ARG A 234 4.79 13.88 -16.28
CA ARG A 234 5.58 13.14 -15.29
C ARG A 234 4.82 12.99 -13.97
N ALA A 235 4.24 14.08 -13.47
CA ALA A 235 3.46 14.08 -12.24
C ALA A 235 2.22 13.19 -12.32
N GLU A 236 1.58 13.11 -13.49
CA GLU A 236 0.44 12.21 -13.72
C GLU A 236 0.85 10.74 -13.62
N VAL A 237 1.89 10.32 -14.34
CA VAL A 237 2.40 8.94 -14.28
C VAL A 237 2.89 8.59 -12.87
N ASP A 238 3.63 9.50 -12.24
CA ASP A 238 4.15 9.30 -10.88
C ASP A 238 3.02 9.21 -9.84
N LEU A 239 1.93 9.97 -10.00
CA LEU A 239 0.79 9.88 -9.09
C LEU A 239 0.08 8.52 -9.19
N GLU A 240 -0.07 7.98 -10.40
CA GLU A 240 -0.63 6.62 -10.57
C GLU A 240 0.30 5.55 -9.98
N ARG A 241 1.62 5.69 -10.14
CA ARG A 241 2.62 4.80 -9.51
C ARG A 241 2.47 4.82 -7.99
N VAL A 242 2.34 6.00 -7.38
CA VAL A 242 2.11 6.13 -5.93
C VAL A 242 0.80 5.46 -5.50
N ARG A 243 -0.30 5.65 -6.23
CA ARG A 243 -1.58 4.99 -5.90
C ARG A 243 -1.47 3.47 -5.94
N ALA A 244 -0.80 2.93 -6.96
CA ALA A 244 -0.58 1.49 -7.08
C ALA A 244 0.30 0.94 -5.94
N LEU A 245 1.31 1.69 -5.49
CA LEU A 245 2.11 1.33 -4.31
C LEU A 245 1.29 1.32 -3.02
N TYR A 246 0.46 2.34 -2.78
CA TYR A 246 -0.42 2.35 -1.61
C TYR A 246 -1.41 1.19 -1.62
N LYS A 247 -1.93 0.83 -2.80
CA LYS A 247 -2.78 -0.34 -2.94
C LYS A 247 -2.05 -1.63 -2.57
N LEU A 248 -0.78 -1.76 -2.93
CA LEU A 248 0.05 -2.91 -2.55
C LEU A 248 0.30 -2.98 -1.04
N GLU A 249 0.55 -1.83 -0.38
CA GLU A 249 0.68 -1.75 1.08
C GLU A 249 -0.62 -2.18 1.78
N GLU A 250 -1.77 -1.68 1.31
CA GLU A 250 -3.09 -2.06 1.83
C GLU A 250 -3.32 -3.58 1.72
N LEU A 251 -3.04 -4.16 0.54
CA LEU A 251 -3.17 -5.60 0.31
C LEU A 251 -2.25 -6.41 1.21
N SER A 252 -1.01 -5.96 1.42
CA SER A 252 -0.05 -6.60 2.33
C SER A 252 -0.52 -6.58 3.78
N GLU A 253 -1.14 -5.48 4.22
CA GLU A 253 -1.74 -5.39 5.56
C GLU A 253 -2.96 -6.33 5.69
N GLN A 254 -3.80 -6.40 4.66
CA GLN A 254 -4.94 -7.34 4.63
C GLN A 254 -4.46 -8.79 4.68
N GLU A 255 -3.45 -9.14 3.89
CA GLU A 255 -2.81 -10.46 3.88
C GLU A 255 -2.28 -10.83 5.28
N TYR A 256 -1.57 -9.90 5.93
CA TYR A 256 -1.07 -10.08 7.29
C TYR A 256 -2.19 -10.33 8.29
N LYS A 257 -3.29 -9.57 8.22
CA LYS A 257 -4.46 -9.73 9.08
C LYS A 257 -5.10 -11.12 8.90
N VAL A 258 -5.30 -11.54 7.65
CA VAL A 258 -5.90 -12.85 7.36
C VAL A 258 -5.00 -13.99 7.83
N ARG A 259 -3.70 -13.95 7.52
CA ARG A 259 -2.73 -14.96 7.99
C ARG A 259 -2.66 -15.02 9.51
N THR A 260 -2.67 -13.88 10.19
CA THR A 260 -2.65 -13.82 11.66
C THR A 260 -3.92 -14.44 12.23
N ALA A 261 -5.08 -14.13 11.66
CA ALA A 261 -6.35 -14.74 12.08
C ALA A 261 -6.34 -16.26 11.89
N MET A 262 -5.86 -16.77 10.75
CA MET A 262 -5.74 -18.21 10.50
C MET A 262 -4.76 -18.88 11.49
N ARG A 263 -3.58 -18.28 11.71
CA ARG A 263 -2.60 -18.77 12.70
C ARG A 263 -3.18 -18.80 14.11
N ASN A 264 -3.94 -17.78 14.51
CA ASN A 264 -4.53 -17.72 15.84
C ASN A 264 -5.55 -18.84 16.07
N ARG A 265 -6.29 -19.25 15.02
CA ARG A 265 -7.21 -20.38 15.12
C ARG A 265 -6.47 -21.72 15.16
N ALA A 266 -5.41 -21.87 14.35
CA ALA A 266 -4.56 -23.07 14.33
C ALA A 266 -3.58 -23.18 15.52
N GLY A 267 -3.46 -22.12 16.32
CA GLY A 267 -2.56 -22.08 17.48
C GLY A 267 -3.07 -22.94 18.64
N LEU A 268 -2.15 -23.34 19.54
CA LEU A 268 -2.45 -24.16 20.72
C LEU A 268 -3.67 -23.64 21.50
N LEU A 269 -3.69 -22.34 21.81
CA LEU A 269 -4.80 -21.73 22.55
C LEU A 269 -6.11 -21.78 21.77
N GLY A 270 -6.05 -21.58 20.44
CA GLY A 270 -7.20 -21.69 19.55
C GLY A 270 -7.82 -23.09 19.61
N LEU A 271 -7.00 -24.12 19.46
CA LEU A 271 -7.39 -25.54 19.51
C LEU A 271 -7.92 -25.97 20.88
N MET A 272 -7.39 -25.39 21.96
CA MET A 272 -7.79 -25.72 23.33
C MET A 272 -9.10 -25.03 23.74
N LEU A 273 -9.37 -23.82 23.25
CA LEU A 273 -10.54 -23.02 23.64
C LEU A 273 -11.74 -23.18 22.71
N HIS A 274 -11.51 -23.52 21.44
CA HIS A 274 -12.56 -23.56 20.43
C HIS A 274 -12.72 -24.97 19.87
N GLN A 275 -13.97 -25.33 19.58
CA GLN A 275 -14.32 -26.60 18.94
C GLN A 275 -15.35 -26.37 17.87
N THR A 276 -15.11 -26.91 16.69
CA THR A 276 -16.17 -27.08 15.69
C THR A 276 -16.96 -28.32 16.06
N ILE A 277 -18.25 -28.18 16.35
CA ILE A 277 -19.14 -29.30 16.68
C ILE A 277 -19.97 -29.60 15.44
N GLN A 278 -19.81 -30.81 14.89
CA GLN A 278 -20.66 -31.30 13.81
C GLN A 278 -21.96 -31.86 14.43
N HIS A 279 -23.09 -31.24 14.14
CA HIS A 279 -24.39 -31.65 14.66
C HIS A 279 -25.08 -32.71 13.80
N ASP A 280 -24.77 -32.78 12.50
CA ASP A 280 -25.31 -33.77 11.57
C ASP A 280 -24.22 -34.80 11.18
N PRO A 281 -24.35 -36.08 11.58
CA PRO A 281 -23.38 -37.12 11.27
C PRO A 281 -23.30 -37.50 9.77
N LEU A 282 -24.29 -37.10 8.96
CA LEU A 282 -24.32 -37.38 7.52
C LEU A 282 -23.55 -36.32 6.71
N THR A 283 -23.47 -35.08 7.19
CA THR A 283 -22.65 -34.02 6.58
C THR A 283 -21.29 -33.95 7.25
N THR A 284 -20.41 -34.89 6.89
CA THR A 284 -18.98 -34.86 7.29
C THR A 284 -18.24 -33.66 6.69
N ASP A 285 -18.80 -33.09 5.62
CA ASP A 285 -18.26 -31.93 4.94
C ASP A 285 -19.09 -30.69 5.25
N LEU A 286 -18.51 -29.77 6.03
CA LEU A 286 -19.11 -28.47 6.34
C LEU A 286 -18.79 -27.40 5.27
N ARG A 287 -18.07 -27.77 4.20
CA ARG A 287 -17.76 -26.87 3.08
C ARG A 287 -19.03 -26.51 2.31
N SER A 288 -19.02 -25.31 1.74
CA SER A 288 -20.05 -24.89 0.79
C SER A 288 -20.02 -25.85 -0.40
N ARG A 289 -21.13 -26.55 -0.71
CA ARG A 289 -21.22 -27.21 -2.01
C ARG A 289 -21.03 -26.13 -3.07
N VAL A 290 -20.10 -26.34 -4.00
CA VAL A 290 -20.01 -25.50 -5.19
C VAL A 290 -21.37 -25.62 -5.86
N ASP A 291 -22.10 -24.50 -5.92
CA ASP A 291 -23.37 -24.44 -6.64
C ASP A 291 -23.13 -24.97 -8.07
N GLU A 292 -23.85 -26.04 -8.44
CA GLU A 292 -23.97 -26.53 -9.82
C GLU A 292 -24.74 -25.52 -10.69
#